data_AF-A0A1A8XBC7-F1
#
_entry.id   AF-A0A1A8XBC7-F1
#
_cell.length_a   1.000
_cell.length_b   1.000
_cell.length_c   1.000
_cell.angle_alpha   90.00
_cell.angle_beta   90.00
_cell.angle_gamma   90.00
#
_symmetry.space_group_name_H-M   'P 1'
#
loop_
_entity.id
_entity.type
_entity.pdbx_description
1 polymer ?
#
loop_
_entity_poly.entity_id
_entity_poly.type
_entity_poly.pdbx_seq_one_letter_code
_entity_poly.pdbx_strand_id
1 'polypeptide(L)'
;MPDNYDNLNYLTSVGSYKKLDYNYFHEGNKQECTKLQQKISNGTEAYLFCMRYTGNLKNYDKLEFFDKLKQYKCTYFSLWVYDQFSRFKDKEHSTVRTLILDQWNEFQKKNECNSSKFVTYMAMNSEYLKAKKLYDYALNYAKLHLDHEESSLPCSTKDKVYIEKSLELYNEIKAECVHDNKVFTQFCVAYRDVQNIYPNDQLLNIQCKSIKDEILFDSEDEEEEFISGESYYSSVSSFSKYEEEFNTDNEDTSYTEDHGAQCSNISNTHFTSSEFIKRCNRIAKYIHDIKGKTDNTDERCKCLNYLLNSNTKLNTFSNHSGSKLFKAYKDIAENMNKCNLIIDYINETDIKKIEILYNLHKAMDKLDNSIKSDDGNIYSNAQAFAELYRKNIDDCSTHNTDAYCNEFKVFERYCYERTKPENYTKASDILKTLIPQDGTSSIIASCIMILGTTFILYILYKFTPLGHWANAQIQKKKKMLNYLPESETQLHNHRHEILNIDNSKFNIKYHST
;
A
#
# COMPACT_ATOMS: atom_id res chain seq x y z
N MET A 1 -5.04 -8.90 -23.49
CA MET A 1 -4.57 -10.04 -22.68
C MET A 1 -3.80 -9.46 -21.51
N PRO A 2 -4.16 -9.76 -20.25
CA PRO A 2 -3.37 -9.33 -19.10
C PRO A 2 -2.07 -10.16 -19.09
N ASP A 3 -0.93 -9.51 -19.32
CA ASP A 3 0.37 -10.17 -19.44
C ASP A 3 1.01 -10.45 -18.08
N ASN A 4 1.60 -11.62 -17.98
CA ASN A 4 1.89 -12.44 -16.80
C ASN A 4 3.11 -12.00 -15.94
N TYR A 5 3.48 -10.72 -15.88
CA TYR A 5 4.70 -10.25 -15.18
C TYR A 5 4.45 -9.53 -13.86
N ASP A 6 3.24 -8.97 -13.65
CA ASP A 6 2.88 -8.29 -12.40
C ASP A 6 2.81 -9.25 -11.19
N ASN A 7 2.96 -10.56 -11.41
CA ASN A 7 2.94 -11.61 -10.39
C ASN A 7 4.33 -11.91 -9.77
N LEU A 8 5.43 -11.35 -10.30
CA LEU A 8 6.77 -11.52 -9.75
C LEU A 8 7.01 -10.52 -8.60
N ASN A 9 6.45 -10.83 -7.43
CA ASN A 9 6.40 -9.92 -6.28
C ASN A 9 7.78 -9.46 -5.74
N TYR A 10 8.86 -10.18 -6.05
CA TYR A 10 10.22 -9.83 -5.63
C TYR A 10 10.88 -8.73 -6.48
N LEU A 11 10.27 -8.36 -7.60
CA LEU A 11 10.76 -7.30 -8.48
C LEU A 11 10.63 -5.92 -7.82
N THR A 12 11.67 -5.10 -7.99
CA THR A 12 11.76 -3.73 -7.44
C THR A 12 10.58 -2.85 -7.86
N SER A 13 10.08 -3.00 -9.10
CA SER A 13 8.95 -2.24 -9.62
C SER A 13 7.66 -2.55 -8.86
N VAL A 14 7.40 -3.83 -8.57
CA VAL A 14 6.24 -4.27 -7.78
C VAL A 14 6.30 -3.68 -6.37
N GLY A 15 7.46 -3.80 -5.70
CA GLY A 15 7.65 -3.21 -4.37
C GLY A 15 7.48 -1.68 -4.36
N SER A 16 7.94 -1.00 -5.41
CA SER A 16 7.82 0.47 -5.54
C SER A 16 6.37 0.91 -5.69
N TYR A 17 5.57 0.21 -6.51
CA TYR A 17 4.15 0.52 -6.67
C TYR A 17 3.32 0.14 -5.44
N LYS A 18 3.64 -0.98 -4.76
CA LYS A 18 3.00 -1.36 -3.49
C LYS A 18 3.12 -0.25 -2.44
N LYS A 19 4.28 0.43 -2.34
CA LYS A 19 4.44 1.57 -1.43
C LYS A 19 3.40 2.68 -1.68
N LEU A 20 3.03 2.93 -2.94
CA LEU A 20 1.98 3.89 -3.29
C LEU A 20 0.59 3.39 -2.89
N ASP A 21 0.36 2.08 -2.84
CA ASP A 21 -0.93 1.54 -2.43
C ASP A 21 -1.20 1.67 -0.92
N TYR A 22 -0.15 1.78 -0.09
CA TYR A 22 -0.29 1.62 1.36
C TYR A 22 0.29 2.77 2.21
N ASN A 23 1.39 3.41 1.82
CA ASN A 23 2.15 4.30 2.72
C ASN A 23 1.32 5.48 3.21
N TYR A 24 0.52 6.09 2.32
CA TYR A 24 -0.26 7.29 2.63
C TYR A 24 -1.77 7.08 2.53
N PHE A 25 -2.22 5.82 2.51
CA PHE A 25 -3.62 5.47 2.34
C PHE A 25 -4.54 6.17 3.36
N HIS A 26 -4.18 6.17 4.64
CA HIS A 26 -5.01 6.77 5.71
C HIS A 26 -5.05 8.30 5.67
N GLU A 27 -4.13 8.92 4.95
CA GLU A 27 -4.04 10.36 4.78
C GLU A 27 -4.87 10.89 3.60
N GLY A 28 -5.55 10.00 2.88
CA GLY A 28 -6.43 10.35 1.77
C GLY A 28 -7.65 11.18 2.18
N ASN A 29 -8.21 11.88 1.19
CA ASN A 29 -9.34 12.79 1.38
C ASN A 29 -10.66 12.00 1.49
N LYS A 30 -11.00 11.57 2.72
CA LYS A 30 -12.20 10.78 3.01
C LYS A 30 -13.48 11.41 2.44
N GLN A 31 -13.62 12.74 2.51
CA GLN A 31 -14.82 13.42 2.04
C GLN A 31 -14.99 13.28 0.52
N GLU A 32 -13.94 13.55 -0.27
CA GLU A 32 -13.99 13.38 -1.72
C GLU A 32 -14.13 11.91 -2.13
N CYS A 33 -13.48 11.01 -1.42
CA CYS A 33 -13.57 9.58 -1.72
C CYS A 33 -14.94 8.98 -1.43
N THR A 34 -15.63 9.44 -0.38
CA THR A 34 -17.03 9.07 -0.14
C THR A 34 -17.95 9.60 -1.23
N LYS A 35 -17.71 10.82 -1.75
CA LYS A 35 -18.47 11.33 -2.90
C LYS A 35 -18.26 10.49 -4.15
N LEU A 36 -17.03 10.04 -4.42
CA LEU A 36 -16.75 9.14 -5.55
C LEU A 36 -17.46 7.79 -5.38
N GLN A 37 -17.36 7.20 -4.19
CA GLN A 37 -18.00 5.93 -3.85
C GLN A 37 -19.49 5.90 -4.16
N GLN A 38 -20.20 6.99 -3.86
CA GLN A 38 -21.65 7.10 -4.08
C GLN A 38 -22.03 7.22 -5.57
N LYS A 39 -21.10 7.61 -6.44
CA LYS A 39 -21.35 7.86 -7.87
C LYS A 39 -21.05 6.65 -8.77
N ILE A 40 -20.41 5.61 -8.24
CA ILE A 40 -19.87 4.49 -9.03
C ILE A 40 -20.46 3.17 -8.55
N SER A 41 -20.75 2.25 -9.49
CA SER A 41 -21.34 0.94 -9.16
C SER A 41 -20.39 0.09 -8.30
N ASN A 42 -19.09 0.11 -8.61
CA ASN A 42 -18.04 -0.45 -7.74
C ASN A 42 -17.54 0.59 -6.71
N GLY A 43 -18.44 1.06 -5.84
CA GLY A 43 -18.15 2.17 -4.94
C GLY A 43 -17.00 1.91 -3.96
N THR A 44 -16.82 0.66 -3.51
CA THR A 44 -15.73 0.30 -2.58
C THR A 44 -14.36 0.44 -3.23
N GLU A 45 -14.17 -0.12 -4.42
CA GLU A 45 -12.88 -0.02 -5.13
C GLU A 45 -12.57 1.43 -5.50
N ALA A 46 -13.58 2.18 -5.94
CA ALA A 46 -13.48 3.61 -6.20
C ALA A 46 -12.99 4.38 -4.95
N TYR A 47 -13.57 4.09 -3.79
CA TYR A 47 -13.14 4.68 -2.52
C TYR A 47 -11.68 4.35 -2.21
N LEU A 48 -11.29 3.08 -2.33
CA LEU A 48 -9.93 2.62 -2.02
C LEU A 48 -8.90 3.30 -2.92
N PHE A 49 -9.13 3.29 -4.24
CA PHE A 49 -8.29 4.01 -5.20
C PHE A 49 -8.17 5.49 -4.85
N CYS A 50 -9.30 6.17 -4.59
CA CYS A 50 -9.30 7.58 -4.25
C CYS A 50 -8.48 7.88 -2.98
N MET A 51 -8.58 7.05 -1.95
CA MET A 51 -7.82 7.24 -0.70
C MET A 51 -6.32 7.10 -0.94
N ARG A 52 -5.89 6.06 -1.67
CA ARG A 52 -4.48 5.88 -2.07
C ARG A 52 -3.98 7.08 -2.86
N TYR A 53 -4.73 7.47 -3.89
CA TYR A 53 -4.36 8.56 -4.79
C TYR A 53 -4.22 9.91 -4.08
N THR A 54 -5.26 10.32 -3.34
CA THR A 54 -5.27 11.61 -2.64
C THR A 54 -4.27 11.64 -1.48
N GLY A 55 -4.05 10.51 -0.81
CA GLY A 55 -3.04 10.37 0.23
C GLY A 55 -1.62 10.54 -0.31
N ASN A 56 -1.32 9.91 -1.45
CA ASN A 56 -0.04 10.07 -2.14
C ASN A 56 0.17 11.49 -2.65
N LEU A 57 -0.87 12.14 -3.20
CA LEU A 57 -0.78 13.55 -3.61
C LEU A 57 -0.42 14.45 -2.42
N LYS A 58 -1.11 14.28 -1.29
CA LYS A 58 -0.84 15.06 -0.07
C LYS A 58 0.60 14.88 0.42
N ASN A 59 1.16 13.68 0.27
CA ASN A 59 2.50 13.33 0.72
C ASN A 59 3.54 13.20 -0.40
N TYR A 60 3.32 13.88 -1.53
CA TYR A 60 4.11 13.69 -2.74
C TYR A 60 5.63 13.86 -2.57
N ASP A 61 6.08 14.73 -1.66
CA ASP A 61 7.52 14.96 -1.40
C ASP A 61 8.18 13.76 -0.75
N LYS A 62 7.40 13.03 0.05
CA LYS A 62 7.85 11.89 0.83
C LYS A 62 7.78 10.58 0.04
N LEU A 63 7.28 10.59 -1.20
CA LEU A 63 7.30 9.38 -2.03
C LEU A 63 8.74 9.04 -2.37
N GLU A 64 9.18 7.87 -1.91
CA GLU A 64 10.53 7.36 -2.13
C GLU A 64 10.56 6.43 -3.33
N PHE A 65 11.42 6.75 -4.28
CA PHE A 65 11.82 5.89 -5.39
C PHE A 65 13.33 5.71 -5.30
N PHE A 66 13.85 4.58 -5.82
CA PHE A 66 15.28 4.28 -5.88
C PHE A 66 16.11 5.50 -6.34
N ASP A 67 17.26 5.76 -5.71
CA ASP A 67 17.95 7.06 -5.81
C ASP A 67 18.23 7.53 -7.24
N LYS A 68 18.65 6.63 -8.15
CA LYS A 68 18.88 6.95 -9.57
C LYS A 68 17.61 7.42 -10.31
N LEU A 69 16.45 7.11 -9.75
CA LEU A 69 15.12 7.28 -10.36
C LEU A 69 14.29 8.37 -9.67
N LYS A 70 14.80 9.00 -8.62
CA LYS A 70 14.12 10.06 -7.86
C LYS A 70 13.62 11.21 -8.75
N GLN A 71 14.37 11.57 -9.79
CA GLN A 71 13.98 12.61 -10.74
C GLN A 71 12.78 12.22 -11.65
N TYR A 72 12.48 10.92 -11.76
CA TYR A 72 11.35 10.36 -12.51
C TYR A 72 10.16 10.01 -11.62
N LYS A 73 10.18 10.41 -10.35
CA LYS A 73 9.08 10.22 -9.37
C LYS A 73 7.70 10.54 -9.95
N CYS A 74 7.59 11.65 -10.67
CA CYS A 74 6.36 12.06 -11.37
C CYS A 74 5.89 11.02 -12.37
N THR A 75 6.80 10.49 -13.20
CA THR A 75 6.47 9.49 -14.20
C THR A 75 5.97 8.21 -13.54
N TYR A 76 6.70 7.67 -12.56
CA TYR A 76 6.28 6.45 -11.86
C TYR A 76 4.94 6.61 -11.14
N PHE A 77 4.72 7.75 -10.48
CA PHE A 77 3.43 8.05 -9.88
C PHE A 77 2.30 8.08 -10.93
N SER A 78 2.56 8.67 -12.10
CA SER A 78 1.58 8.75 -13.20
C SER A 78 1.24 7.39 -13.78
N LEU A 79 2.24 6.52 -13.96
CA LEU A 79 2.06 5.14 -14.39
C LEU A 79 1.20 4.37 -13.38
N TRP A 80 1.51 4.48 -12.09
CA TRP A 80 0.71 3.85 -11.03
C TRP A 80 -0.74 4.34 -11.02
N VAL A 81 -0.97 5.66 -11.12
CA VAL A 81 -2.35 6.22 -11.18
C VAL A 81 -3.11 5.64 -12.36
N TYR A 82 -2.49 5.56 -13.53
CA TYR A 82 -3.14 4.97 -14.69
C TYR A 82 -3.39 3.47 -14.51
N ASP A 83 -2.44 2.71 -13.97
CA ASP A 83 -2.62 1.27 -13.71
C ASP A 83 -3.87 1.01 -12.85
N GLN A 84 -4.03 1.77 -11.77
CA GLN A 84 -5.20 1.69 -10.91
C GLN A 84 -6.47 2.14 -11.63
N PHE A 85 -6.42 3.26 -12.36
CA PHE A 85 -7.54 3.78 -13.16
C PHE A 85 -8.01 2.77 -14.22
N SER A 86 -7.09 2.01 -14.82
CA SER A 86 -7.40 1.09 -15.91
C SER A 86 -8.28 -0.10 -15.50
N ARG A 87 -8.40 -0.37 -14.19
CA ARG A 87 -9.18 -1.47 -13.61
C ARG A 87 -10.68 -1.18 -13.54
N PHE A 88 -11.09 0.08 -13.69
CA PHE A 88 -12.50 0.48 -13.69
C PHE A 88 -13.18 0.13 -15.01
N LYS A 89 -14.51 0.00 -15.00
CA LYS A 89 -15.29 -0.27 -16.23
C LYS A 89 -15.38 1.00 -17.09
N ASP A 90 -15.47 0.85 -18.41
CA ASP A 90 -15.53 1.98 -19.37
C ASP A 90 -16.58 3.05 -19.00
N LYS A 91 -17.76 2.62 -18.54
CA LYS A 91 -18.85 3.51 -18.11
C LYS A 91 -18.51 4.37 -16.87
N GLU A 92 -17.51 3.96 -16.09
CA GLU A 92 -17.06 4.61 -14.85
C GLU A 92 -15.83 5.51 -15.09
N HIS A 93 -15.13 5.34 -16.22
CA HIS A 93 -13.89 6.05 -16.54
C HIS A 93 -14.05 7.56 -16.54
N SER A 94 -15.15 8.10 -17.05
CA SER A 94 -15.37 9.56 -17.07
C SER A 94 -15.39 10.13 -15.66
N THR A 95 -16.12 9.50 -14.73
CA THR A 95 -16.23 9.92 -13.33
C THR A 95 -14.90 9.81 -12.60
N VAL A 96 -14.21 8.66 -12.71
CA VAL A 96 -12.92 8.45 -12.05
C VAL A 96 -11.85 9.39 -12.62
N ARG A 97 -11.79 9.55 -13.95
CA ARG A 97 -10.87 10.47 -14.62
C ARG A 97 -11.10 11.91 -14.19
N THR A 98 -12.35 12.33 -14.06
CA THR A 98 -12.68 13.68 -13.57
C THR A 98 -12.12 13.90 -12.16
N LEU A 99 -12.34 12.97 -11.23
CA LEU A 99 -11.74 13.04 -9.89
C LEU A 99 -10.22 13.13 -9.96
N ILE A 100 -9.57 12.27 -10.77
CA ILE A 100 -8.11 12.26 -10.90
C ILE A 100 -7.61 13.65 -11.29
N LEU A 101 -8.20 14.23 -12.34
CA LEU A 101 -7.80 15.54 -12.85
C LEU A 101 -8.14 16.68 -11.89
N ASP A 102 -9.27 16.64 -11.21
CA ASP A 102 -9.68 17.67 -10.24
C ASP A 102 -8.74 17.70 -9.04
N GLN A 103 -8.47 16.54 -8.44
CA GLN A 103 -7.53 16.44 -7.32
C GLN A 103 -6.09 16.75 -7.75
N TRP A 104 -5.71 16.39 -8.98
CA TRP A 104 -4.46 16.83 -9.58
C TRP A 104 -4.40 18.36 -9.72
N ASN A 105 -5.54 18.98 -10.05
CA ASN A 105 -5.63 20.42 -10.19
C ASN A 105 -5.57 21.17 -8.85
N GLU A 106 -5.94 20.54 -7.75
CA GLU A 106 -5.80 21.10 -6.40
C GLU A 106 -4.40 20.85 -5.82
N PHE A 107 -3.67 19.88 -6.36
CA PHE A 107 -2.32 19.56 -5.93
C PHE A 107 -1.37 20.75 -6.11
N GLN A 108 -0.74 21.19 -5.02
CA GLN A 108 0.01 22.45 -4.98
C GLN A 108 1.40 22.38 -5.65
N LYS A 109 1.91 21.17 -5.96
CA LYS A 109 3.26 20.97 -6.51
C LYS A 109 3.27 20.53 -7.97
N LYS A 110 2.34 21.08 -8.76
CA LYS A 110 2.28 20.83 -10.22
C LYS A 110 3.55 21.23 -10.97
N ASN A 111 4.40 22.08 -10.38
CA ASN A 111 5.68 22.43 -11.00
C ASN A 111 6.71 21.30 -10.86
N GLU A 112 6.64 20.50 -9.79
CA GLU A 112 7.52 19.34 -9.56
C GLU A 112 7.08 18.12 -10.37
N CYS A 113 5.77 17.96 -10.53
CA CYS A 113 5.20 16.99 -11.45
C CYS A 113 4.29 17.74 -12.42
N ASN A 114 4.83 18.05 -13.60
CA ASN A 114 4.13 18.84 -14.61
C ASN A 114 2.86 18.09 -15.08
N SER A 115 1.77 18.82 -15.22
CA SER A 115 0.51 18.31 -15.76
C SER A 115 0.70 17.61 -17.10
N SER A 116 1.59 18.08 -17.98
CA SER A 116 1.89 17.41 -19.25
C SER A 116 2.41 16.00 -19.03
N LYS A 117 3.45 15.81 -18.19
CA LYS A 117 4.00 14.48 -17.86
C LYS A 117 2.98 13.57 -17.18
N PHE A 118 2.14 14.14 -16.32
CA PHE A 118 1.11 13.39 -15.60
C PHE A 118 0.00 12.87 -16.52
N VAL A 119 -0.53 13.73 -17.39
CA VAL A 119 -1.62 13.34 -18.31
C VAL A 119 -1.12 12.55 -19.51
N THR A 120 0.17 12.63 -19.86
CA THR A 120 0.78 11.89 -20.98
C THR A 120 0.39 10.43 -20.96
N TYR A 121 0.36 9.79 -19.79
CA TYR A 121 0.10 8.36 -19.64
C TYR A 121 -1.37 8.00 -19.37
N MET A 122 -2.31 8.97 -19.45
CA MET A 122 -3.72 8.74 -19.13
C MET A 122 -4.58 8.20 -20.28
N ALA A 123 -4.00 8.06 -21.48
CA ALA A 123 -4.70 7.53 -22.65
C ALA A 123 -4.67 6.00 -22.66
N MET A 124 -5.84 5.37 -22.81
CA MET A 124 -5.94 3.91 -22.89
C MET A 124 -5.51 3.37 -24.23
N ASN A 125 -4.21 3.10 -24.39
CA ASN A 125 -3.68 2.52 -25.61
C ASN A 125 -2.48 1.59 -25.35
N SER A 126 -2.06 0.88 -26.40
CA SER A 126 -0.90 -0.02 -26.37
C SER A 126 0.43 0.70 -26.15
N GLU A 127 0.50 2.01 -26.40
CA GLU A 127 1.71 2.82 -26.21
C GLU A 127 2.05 2.97 -24.72
N TYR A 128 1.03 3.14 -23.87
CA TYR A 128 1.18 3.21 -22.42
C TYR A 128 1.80 1.93 -21.89
N LEU A 129 1.28 0.78 -22.32
CA LEU A 129 1.74 -0.52 -21.81
C LEU A 129 3.21 -0.76 -22.17
N LYS A 130 3.63 -0.38 -23.38
CA LYS A 130 5.04 -0.41 -23.78
C LYS A 130 5.89 0.50 -22.90
N ALA A 131 5.45 1.73 -22.66
CA ALA A 131 6.16 2.69 -21.81
C ALA A 131 6.30 2.18 -20.37
N LYS A 132 5.20 1.70 -19.76
CA LYS A 132 5.19 1.15 -18.40
C LYS A 132 6.18 0.00 -18.27
N LYS A 133 6.11 -1.00 -19.16
CA LYS A 133 7.00 -2.16 -19.15
C LYS A 133 8.48 -1.76 -19.21
N LEU A 134 8.81 -0.73 -20.00
CA LEU A 134 10.18 -0.22 -20.10
C LEU A 134 10.66 0.47 -18.81
N TYR A 135 9.83 1.30 -18.18
CA TYR A 135 10.15 1.93 -16.89
C TYR A 135 10.23 0.90 -15.74
N ASP A 136 9.38 -0.12 -15.76
CA ASP A 136 9.41 -1.22 -14.80
C ASP A 136 10.71 -2.02 -14.94
N TYR A 137 11.14 -2.30 -16.17
CA TYR A 137 12.42 -2.92 -16.40
C TYR A 137 13.60 -2.06 -15.91
N ALA A 138 13.55 -0.74 -16.12
CA ALA A 138 14.56 0.18 -15.59
C ALA A 138 14.62 0.19 -14.04
N LEU A 139 13.49 0.00 -13.35
CA LEU A 139 13.43 -0.18 -11.89
C LEU A 139 14.06 -1.51 -11.46
N ASN A 140 13.79 -2.58 -12.21
CA ASN A 140 14.22 -3.93 -11.86
C ASN A 140 15.69 -4.18 -12.21
N TYR A 141 16.20 -3.53 -13.26
CA TYR A 141 17.55 -3.72 -13.77
C TYR A 141 18.63 -3.57 -12.70
N ALA A 142 18.56 -2.55 -11.84
CA ALA A 142 19.59 -2.33 -10.82
C ALA A 142 19.77 -3.55 -9.89
N LYS A 143 18.65 -4.17 -9.46
CA LYS A 143 18.68 -5.33 -8.59
C LYS A 143 19.07 -6.60 -9.35
N LEU A 144 18.44 -6.84 -10.51
CA LEU A 144 18.74 -8.01 -11.33
C LEU A 144 20.20 -8.03 -11.82
N HIS A 145 20.77 -6.87 -12.15
CA HIS A 145 22.17 -6.73 -12.51
C HIS A 145 23.10 -7.04 -11.33
N LEU A 146 22.80 -6.51 -10.14
CA LEU A 146 23.55 -6.82 -8.93
C LEU A 146 23.53 -8.33 -8.63
N ASP A 147 22.36 -8.97 -8.71
CA ASP A 147 22.17 -10.37 -8.36
C ASP A 147 22.87 -11.30 -9.38
N HIS A 148 22.67 -11.09 -10.68
CA HIS A 148 23.10 -12.06 -11.71
C HIS A 148 24.43 -11.72 -12.39
N GLU A 149 24.76 -10.44 -12.57
CA GLU A 149 26.01 -10.03 -13.21
C GLU A 149 27.14 -9.83 -12.21
N GLU A 150 26.89 -9.05 -11.14
CA GLU A 150 27.91 -8.72 -10.15
C GLU A 150 28.12 -9.85 -9.14
N SER A 151 27.04 -10.43 -8.62
CA SER A 151 27.08 -11.50 -7.60
C SER A 151 27.11 -12.91 -8.21
N SER A 152 26.97 -13.03 -9.53
CA SER A 152 26.96 -14.31 -10.27
C SER A 152 25.95 -15.34 -9.76
N LEU A 153 24.81 -14.89 -9.20
CA LEU A 153 23.74 -15.79 -8.75
C LEU A 153 23.02 -16.40 -9.96
N PRO A 154 22.71 -17.71 -9.93
CA PRO A 154 21.92 -18.35 -10.98
C PRO A 154 20.55 -17.67 -11.14
N CYS A 155 20.11 -17.47 -12.38
CA CYS A 155 18.75 -17.03 -12.65
C CYS A 155 17.75 -18.13 -12.28
N SER A 156 16.61 -17.74 -11.73
CA SER A 156 15.44 -18.62 -11.78
C SER A 156 14.91 -18.71 -13.21
N THR A 157 14.15 -19.75 -13.52
CA THR A 157 13.45 -19.86 -14.82
C THR A 157 12.50 -18.68 -15.05
N LYS A 158 11.92 -18.11 -13.98
CA LYS A 158 11.07 -16.90 -14.06
C LYS A 158 11.88 -15.64 -14.38
N ASP A 159 13.06 -15.46 -13.77
CA ASP A 159 13.96 -14.34 -14.06
C ASP A 159 14.42 -14.37 -15.51
N LYS A 160 14.81 -15.55 -16.00
CA LYS A 160 15.25 -15.72 -17.39
C LYS A 160 14.16 -15.25 -18.37
N VAL A 161 12.93 -15.76 -18.20
CA VAL A 161 11.80 -15.38 -19.08
C VAL A 161 11.50 -13.89 -18.98
N TYR A 162 11.55 -13.31 -17.79
CA TYR A 162 11.33 -11.87 -17.59
C TYR A 162 12.40 -11.02 -18.28
N ILE A 163 13.68 -11.38 -18.10
CA ILE A 163 14.82 -10.69 -18.70
C ILE A 163 14.76 -10.77 -20.22
N GLU A 164 14.59 -11.96 -20.79
CA GLU A 164 14.54 -12.17 -22.25
C GLU A 164 13.47 -11.31 -22.91
N LYS A 165 12.26 -11.27 -22.34
CA LYS A 165 11.17 -10.45 -22.88
C LYS A 165 11.37 -8.96 -22.67
N SER A 166 12.01 -8.57 -21.57
CA SER A 166 12.36 -7.17 -21.33
C SER A 166 13.40 -6.68 -22.33
N LEU A 167 14.38 -7.53 -22.67
CA LEU A 167 15.39 -7.26 -23.70
C LEU A 167 14.79 -7.20 -25.11
N GLU A 168 13.87 -8.12 -25.43
CA GLU A 168 13.12 -8.10 -26.70
C GLU A 168 12.34 -6.79 -26.87
N LEU A 169 11.53 -6.42 -25.86
CA LEU A 169 10.76 -5.18 -25.86
C LEU A 169 11.67 -3.95 -25.96
N TYR A 170 12.79 -3.95 -25.25
CA TYR A 170 13.74 -2.84 -25.31
C TYR A 170 14.29 -2.65 -26.73
N ASN A 171 14.69 -3.73 -27.40
CA ASN A 171 15.19 -3.67 -28.77
C ASN A 171 14.10 -3.26 -29.77
N GLU A 172 12.87 -3.74 -29.59
CA GLU A 172 11.71 -3.31 -30.38
C GLU A 172 11.50 -1.79 -30.26
N ILE A 173 11.42 -1.27 -29.03
CA ILE A 173 11.26 0.17 -28.76
C ILE A 173 12.42 0.97 -29.34
N LYS A 174 13.66 0.51 -29.13
CA LYS A 174 14.86 1.16 -29.67
C LYS A 174 14.78 1.30 -31.18
N ALA A 175 14.42 0.24 -31.90
CA ALA A 175 14.29 0.27 -33.36
C ALA A 175 13.16 1.22 -33.81
N GLU A 176 12.01 1.20 -33.14
CA GLU A 176 10.87 2.05 -33.48
C GLU A 176 11.15 3.55 -33.26
N CYS A 177 11.95 3.90 -32.25
CA CYS A 177 12.22 5.28 -31.85
C CYS A 177 13.36 5.96 -32.63
N VAL A 178 13.99 5.28 -33.59
CA VAL A 178 14.96 5.87 -34.53
C VAL A 178 14.28 6.80 -35.55
N HIS A 179 12.98 6.62 -35.78
CA HIS A 179 12.24 7.37 -36.80
C HIS A 179 11.64 8.67 -36.24
N ASP A 180 11.96 9.81 -36.89
CA ASP A 180 11.54 11.16 -36.46
C ASP A 180 10.02 11.36 -36.33
N ASN A 181 9.20 10.55 -37.00
CA ASN A 181 7.75 10.63 -36.95
C ASN A 181 7.12 10.01 -35.67
N LYS A 182 7.89 9.31 -34.83
CA LYS A 182 7.43 8.67 -33.58
C LYS A 182 7.98 9.32 -32.31
N VAL A 183 8.70 10.44 -32.44
CA VAL A 183 9.41 11.13 -31.34
C VAL A 183 8.52 11.49 -30.13
N PHE A 184 7.22 11.66 -30.35
CA PHE A 184 6.26 12.04 -29.30
C PHE A 184 5.41 10.88 -28.76
N THR A 185 5.59 9.64 -29.23
CA THR A 185 4.87 8.51 -28.63
C THR A 185 5.34 8.30 -27.19
N GLN A 186 4.43 7.84 -26.33
CA GLN A 186 4.68 7.65 -24.90
C GLN A 186 5.89 6.73 -24.64
N PHE A 187 6.04 5.65 -25.41
CA PHE A 187 7.14 4.70 -25.27
C PHE A 187 8.49 5.26 -25.77
N CYS A 188 8.51 6.17 -26.75
CA CYS A 188 9.74 6.85 -27.16
C CYS A 188 10.17 7.95 -26.18
N VAL A 189 9.22 8.59 -25.50
CA VAL A 189 9.52 9.44 -24.34
C VAL A 189 10.16 8.59 -23.24
N ALA A 190 9.54 7.45 -22.90
CA ALA A 190 10.09 6.52 -21.92
C ALA A 190 11.49 6.02 -22.27
N TYR A 191 11.73 5.70 -23.55
CA TYR A 191 13.05 5.27 -24.02
C TYR A 191 14.14 6.32 -23.80
N ARG A 192 13.87 7.59 -24.11
CA ARG A 192 14.84 8.67 -23.85
C ARG A 192 15.11 8.86 -22.37
N ASP A 193 14.07 8.81 -21.54
CA ASP A 193 14.22 8.92 -20.09
C ASP A 193 15.07 7.75 -19.55
N VAL A 194 14.82 6.53 -20.02
CA VAL A 194 15.60 5.34 -19.65
C VAL A 194 17.05 5.43 -20.12
N GLN A 195 17.32 5.96 -21.31
CA GLN A 195 18.68 6.25 -21.79
C GLN A 195 19.40 7.26 -20.90
N ASN A 196 18.69 8.25 -20.36
CA ASN A 196 19.29 9.20 -19.42
C ASN A 196 19.61 8.56 -18.06
N ILE A 197 18.83 7.56 -17.64
CA ILE A 197 19.09 6.81 -16.39
C ILE A 197 20.25 5.83 -16.59
N TYR A 198 20.25 5.12 -17.71
CA TYR A 198 21.15 4.03 -18.06
C TYR A 198 21.69 4.24 -19.48
N PRO A 199 22.73 5.07 -19.63
CA PRO A 199 23.26 5.44 -20.94
C PRO A 199 23.88 4.28 -21.71
N ASN A 200 24.05 4.44 -23.03
CA ASN A 200 24.75 3.49 -23.89
C ASN A 200 24.15 2.08 -23.89
N ASP A 201 22.82 2.00 -23.79
CA ASP A 201 22.08 0.74 -23.75
C ASP A 201 22.54 -0.23 -22.66
N GLN A 202 22.95 0.28 -21.49
CA GLN A 202 23.34 -0.55 -20.34
C GLN A 202 22.31 -1.62 -19.99
N LEU A 203 21.02 -1.35 -20.18
CA LEU A 203 19.94 -2.31 -19.95
C LEU A 203 20.12 -3.62 -20.75
N LEU A 204 20.77 -3.58 -21.91
CA LEU A 204 21.04 -4.76 -22.72
C LEU A 204 22.12 -5.69 -22.16
N ASN A 205 22.89 -5.24 -21.17
CA ASN A 205 24.07 -5.95 -20.69
C ASN A 205 23.76 -7.11 -19.73
N ILE A 206 22.53 -7.22 -19.22
CA ILE A 206 22.19 -8.30 -18.29
C ILE A 206 22.09 -9.65 -19.02
N GLN A 207 22.76 -10.67 -18.49
CA GLN A 207 22.70 -12.03 -19.02
C GLN A 207 22.50 -13.04 -17.89
N CYS A 208 21.62 -14.02 -18.12
CA CYS A 208 21.51 -15.19 -17.24
C CYS A 208 22.63 -16.18 -17.58
N LYS A 209 23.74 -16.12 -16.84
CA LYS A 209 24.93 -16.97 -17.06
C LYS A 209 24.70 -18.44 -16.70
N SER A 210 23.87 -18.70 -15.70
CA SER A 210 23.45 -20.05 -15.29
C SER A 210 22.00 -20.02 -14.83
N ILE A 211 21.30 -21.15 -14.97
CA ILE A 211 19.91 -21.33 -14.50
C ILE A 211 19.97 -22.24 -13.27
N LYS A 212 19.19 -21.93 -12.23
CA LYS A 212 19.13 -22.73 -10.99
C LYS A 212 18.89 -24.23 -11.26
N ASP A 213 18.19 -24.56 -12.34
CA ASP A 213 17.88 -25.94 -12.76
C ASP A 213 19.08 -26.71 -13.39
N GLU A 214 20.16 -26.04 -13.81
CA GLU A 214 21.34 -26.67 -14.45
C GLU A 214 22.49 -27.00 -13.47
N ILE A 215 22.43 -26.51 -12.22
CA ILE A 215 23.41 -26.88 -11.17
C ILE A 215 22.82 -28.03 -10.34
N LEU A 216 22.65 -29.18 -11.00
CA LEU A 216 22.55 -30.47 -10.32
C LEU A 216 23.96 -31.03 -10.17
N PHE A 217 24.66 -30.70 -9.08
CA PHE A 217 25.70 -31.58 -8.53
C PHE A 217 25.83 -31.41 -7.02
N ASP A 218 25.39 -32.47 -6.34
CA ASP A 218 25.98 -33.06 -5.13
C ASP A 218 26.39 -32.11 -3.99
N SER A 219 25.39 -31.65 -3.24
CA SER A 219 25.50 -31.67 -1.78
C SER A 219 24.12 -31.91 -1.20
N GLU A 220 24.01 -32.96 -0.39
CA GLU A 220 22.85 -33.28 0.45
C GLU A 220 22.57 -32.11 1.42
N ASP A 221 21.84 -31.12 0.93
CA ASP A 221 21.07 -30.12 1.66
C ASP A 221 20.19 -29.42 0.60
N GLU A 222 19.11 -30.08 0.16
CA GLU A 222 18.10 -29.47 -0.72
C GLU A 222 17.48 -28.28 0.03
N GLU A 223 17.86 -27.05 -0.32
CA GLU A 223 17.10 -25.86 0.11
C GLU A 223 15.65 -26.02 -0.39
N GLU A 224 14.73 -26.14 0.56
CA GLU A 224 13.31 -26.35 0.29
C GLU A 224 12.75 -25.18 -0.55
N GLU A 225 12.34 -25.46 -1.80
CA GLU A 225 11.73 -24.45 -2.65
C GLU A 225 10.32 -24.09 -2.13
N PHE A 226 10.13 -22.82 -1.75
CA PHE A 226 8.86 -22.29 -1.27
C PHE A 226 8.54 -20.93 -1.88
N ILE A 227 7.26 -20.57 -1.92
CA ILE A 227 6.80 -19.24 -2.29
C ILE A 227 6.53 -18.39 -1.04
N SER A 228 6.67 -17.07 -1.19
CA SER A 228 6.34 -16.11 -0.13
C SER A 228 4.84 -15.92 0.02
N GLY A 229 4.37 -15.75 1.26
CA GLY A 229 2.98 -15.45 1.59
C GLY A 229 2.55 -14.01 1.30
N GLU A 230 3.44 -13.10 0.95
CA GLU A 230 3.10 -11.68 0.71
C GLU A 230 1.98 -11.49 -0.31
N SER A 231 1.91 -12.35 -1.34
CA SER A 231 0.85 -12.28 -2.36
C SER A 231 -0.52 -12.72 -1.87
N TYR A 232 -0.60 -13.35 -0.69
CA TYR A 232 -1.83 -13.89 -0.12
C TYR A 232 -2.53 -12.87 0.75
N TYR A 233 -1.78 -12.11 1.57
CA TYR A 233 -2.31 -11.32 2.68
C TYR A 233 -3.53 -10.46 2.28
N SER A 234 -3.46 -9.70 1.19
CA SER A 234 -4.56 -8.85 0.71
C SER A 234 -5.78 -9.60 0.18
N SER A 235 -5.63 -10.87 -0.19
CA SER A 235 -6.71 -11.74 -0.69
C SER A 235 -7.37 -12.54 0.43
N VAL A 236 -6.76 -12.63 1.62
CA VAL A 236 -7.22 -13.49 2.72
C VAL A 236 -8.64 -13.17 3.19
N SER A 237 -9.04 -11.89 3.13
CA SER A 237 -10.40 -11.44 3.43
C SER A 237 -11.50 -12.14 2.64
N SER A 238 -11.16 -12.71 1.48
CA SER A 238 -12.10 -13.44 0.62
C SER A 238 -12.12 -14.95 0.83
N PHE A 239 -11.19 -15.51 1.61
CA PHE A 239 -11.02 -16.96 1.70
C PHE A 239 -12.20 -17.66 2.37
N SER A 240 -12.80 -17.06 3.40
CA SER A 240 -14.00 -17.59 4.07
C SER A 240 -15.15 -17.85 3.09
N LYS A 241 -15.30 -17.00 2.07
CA LYS A 241 -16.31 -17.14 1.02
C LYS A 241 -16.07 -18.36 0.12
N TYR A 242 -14.81 -18.68 -0.16
CA TYR A 242 -14.42 -19.73 -1.10
C TYR A 242 -14.13 -21.06 -0.43
N GLU A 243 -13.81 -21.06 0.87
CA GLU A 243 -13.57 -22.27 1.64
C GLU A 243 -14.76 -23.24 1.60
N GLU A 244 -15.99 -22.73 1.64
CA GLU A 244 -17.21 -23.54 1.53
C GLU A 244 -17.31 -24.30 0.19
N GLU A 245 -16.60 -23.85 -0.85
CA GLU A 245 -16.52 -24.53 -2.14
C GLU A 245 -15.63 -25.80 -2.08
N PHE A 246 -14.73 -25.86 -1.09
CA PHE A 246 -13.74 -26.91 -0.94
C PHE A 246 -14.03 -27.72 0.32
N ASN A 247 -14.73 -28.85 0.19
CA ASN A 247 -14.97 -29.74 1.32
C ASN A 247 -13.68 -30.49 1.68
N THR A 248 -12.78 -29.91 2.48
CA THR A 248 -11.46 -30.47 2.85
C THR A 248 -11.50 -31.52 3.96
N ASP A 249 -12.61 -31.66 4.67
CA ASP A 249 -12.69 -32.52 5.86
C ASP A 249 -13.25 -33.92 5.57
N ASN A 250 -14.01 -34.08 4.49
CA ASN A 250 -14.65 -35.34 4.15
C ASN A 250 -13.73 -36.27 3.32
N GLU A 251 -13.31 -37.38 3.92
CA GLU A 251 -12.52 -38.44 3.28
C GLU A 251 -13.39 -39.45 2.49
N ASP A 252 -14.71 -39.48 2.75
CA ASP A 252 -15.58 -40.58 2.32
C ASP A 252 -16.13 -40.46 0.89
N THR A 253 -16.01 -39.31 0.23
CA THR A 253 -16.41 -39.22 -1.19
C THR A 253 -15.25 -39.70 -2.06
N SER A 254 -15.26 -40.97 -2.45
CA SER A 254 -14.35 -41.46 -3.49
C SER A 254 -14.67 -40.73 -4.80
N TYR A 255 -13.85 -39.75 -5.16
CA TYR A 255 -13.95 -39.09 -6.45
C TYR A 255 -13.39 -40.05 -7.51
N THR A 256 -14.31 -40.72 -8.22
CA THR A 256 -13.99 -41.67 -9.30
C THR A 256 -14.06 -41.02 -10.68
N GLU A 257 -14.46 -39.76 -10.78
CA GLU A 257 -14.57 -39.04 -12.04
C GLU A 257 -13.20 -38.49 -12.48
N ASP A 258 -12.85 -38.78 -13.74
CA ASP A 258 -11.70 -38.17 -14.43
C ASP A 258 -12.07 -36.73 -14.81
N HIS A 259 -11.55 -35.76 -14.05
CA HIS A 259 -11.75 -34.33 -14.30
C HIS A 259 -10.79 -33.76 -15.37
N GLY A 260 -10.19 -34.63 -16.17
CA GLY A 260 -9.15 -34.31 -17.16
C GLY A 260 -7.73 -34.35 -16.59
N ALA A 261 -7.55 -34.84 -15.36
CA ALA A 261 -6.26 -34.96 -14.70
C ALA A 261 -5.69 -36.38 -14.83
N GLN A 262 -4.43 -36.52 -15.26
CA GLN A 262 -3.76 -37.83 -15.37
C GLN A 262 -3.25 -38.38 -14.02
N CYS A 263 -4.13 -38.54 -13.04
CA CYS A 263 -3.78 -38.87 -11.65
C CYS A 263 -3.03 -40.19 -11.47
N SER A 264 -3.27 -41.20 -12.31
CA SER A 264 -2.48 -42.44 -12.31
C SER A 264 -1.02 -42.20 -12.69
N ASN A 265 -0.77 -41.36 -13.70
CA ASN A 265 0.58 -41.03 -14.15
C ASN A 265 1.31 -40.16 -13.11
N ILE A 266 0.61 -39.16 -12.56
CA ILE A 266 1.14 -38.28 -11.50
C ILE A 266 1.46 -39.12 -10.25
N SER A 267 0.57 -40.02 -9.84
CA SER A 267 0.83 -40.94 -8.73
C SER A 267 2.06 -41.82 -8.99
N ASN A 268 2.18 -42.45 -10.17
CA ASN A 268 3.35 -43.26 -10.49
C ASN A 268 4.67 -42.48 -10.51
N THR A 269 4.61 -41.17 -10.76
CA THR A 269 5.78 -40.28 -10.79
C THR A 269 6.20 -39.84 -9.39
N HIS A 270 5.26 -39.49 -8.52
CA HIS A 270 5.55 -38.87 -7.22
C HIS A 270 5.34 -39.82 -6.03
N PHE A 271 4.21 -40.52 -5.99
CA PHE A 271 3.78 -41.33 -4.86
C PHE A 271 2.94 -42.51 -5.35
N THR A 272 3.58 -43.63 -5.71
CA THR A 272 2.91 -44.83 -6.24
C THR A 272 1.96 -45.43 -5.19
N SER A 273 0.73 -44.93 -5.16
CA SER A 273 -0.24 -45.17 -4.08
C SER A 273 -1.67 -44.89 -4.54
N SER A 274 -2.56 -45.86 -4.33
CA SER A 274 -4.00 -45.68 -4.60
C SER A 274 -4.63 -44.59 -3.75
N GLU A 275 -4.11 -44.33 -2.54
CA GLU A 275 -4.57 -43.24 -1.69
C GLU A 275 -4.16 -41.88 -2.25
N PHE A 276 -2.98 -41.79 -2.88
CA PHE A 276 -2.59 -40.56 -3.57
C PHE A 276 -3.46 -40.31 -4.80
N ILE A 277 -3.84 -41.35 -5.54
CA ILE A 277 -4.77 -41.21 -6.68
C ILE A 277 -6.10 -40.59 -6.23
N LYS A 278 -6.68 -41.07 -5.13
CA LYS A 278 -7.92 -40.49 -4.56
C LYS A 278 -7.74 -39.02 -4.20
N ARG A 279 -6.61 -38.68 -3.57
CA ARG A 279 -6.26 -37.29 -3.23
C ARG A 279 -6.09 -36.42 -4.47
N CYS A 280 -5.42 -36.94 -5.49
CA CYS A 280 -5.21 -36.27 -6.77
C CYS A 280 -6.55 -35.96 -7.44
N ASN A 281 -7.46 -36.95 -7.54
CA ASN A 281 -8.80 -36.74 -8.11
C ASN A 281 -9.58 -35.66 -7.37
N ARG A 282 -9.47 -35.63 -6.04
CA ARG A 282 -10.11 -34.60 -5.20
C ARG A 282 -9.58 -33.20 -5.49
N ILE A 283 -8.26 -33.03 -5.57
CA ILE A 283 -7.64 -31.74 -5.89
C ILE A 283 -7.98 -31.33 -7.33
N ALA A 284 -7.95 -32.27 -8.28
CA ALA A 284 -8.36 -32.04 -9.66
C ALA A 284 -9.81 -31.56 -9.74
N LYS A 285 -10.73 -32.13 -8.96
CA LYS A 285 -12.11 -31.64 -8.86
C LYS A 285 -12.15 -30.19 -8.40
N TYR A 286 -11.46 -29.82 -7.31
CA TYR A 286 -11.45 -28.44 -6.83
C TYR A 286 -10.96 -27.46 -7.92
N ILE A 287 -9.90 -27.84 -8.65
CA ILE A 287 -9.37 -27.04 -9.75
C ILE A 287 -10.36 -26.96 -10.93
N HIS A 288 -11.07 -28.06 -11.22
CA HIS A 288 -12.14 -28.10 -12.23
C HIS A 288 -13.29 -27.13 -11.87
N ASP A 289 -13.75 -27.16 -10.62
CA ASP A 289 -14.82 -26.30 -10.12
C ASP A 289 -14.44 -24.81 -10.21
N ILE A 290 -13.15 -24.48 -9.97
CA ILE A 290 -12.62 -23.12 -10.19
C ILE A 290 -12.60 -22.78 -11.69
N LYS A 291 -12.23 -23.72 -12.56
CA LYS A 291 -12.18 -23.51 -14.02
C LYS A 291 -13.54 -23.18 -14.62
N GLY A 292 -14.62 -23.71 -14.05
CA GLY A 292 -16.00 -23.39 -14.46
C GLY A 292 -16.49 -21.98 -14.12
N LYS A 293 -15.72 -21.19 -13.34
CA LYS A 293 -16.12 -19.85 -12.87
C LYS A 293 -15.43 -18.74 -13.68
N THR A 294 -16.16 -17.66 -13.93
CA THR A 294 -15.73 -16.56 -14.83
C THR A 294 -15.09 -15.37 -14.11
N ASP A 295 -15.18 -15.29 -12.77
CA ASP A 295 -14.64 -14.21 -11.96
C ASP A 295 -13.79 -14.76 -10.79
N ASN A 296 -12.97 -13.92 -10.15
CA ASN A 296 -12.17 -14.20 -8.95
C ASN A 296 -11.42 -15.56 -8.98
N THR A 297 -10.82 -15.88 -10.13
CA THR A 297 -10.05 -17.12 -10.31
C THR A 297 -8.84 -17.15 -9.38
N ASP A 298 -8.09 -16.06 -9.33
CA ASP A 298 -6.82 -16.01 -8.62
C ASP A 298 -7.05 -16.12 -7.11
N GLU A 299 -8.08 -15.46 -6.57
CA GLU A 299 -8.46 -15.54 -5.16
C GLU A 299 -8.88 -16.96 -4.77
N ARG A 300 -9.63 -17.67 -5.64
CA ARG A 300 -10.01 -19.07 -5.41
C ARG A 300 -8.81 -20.01 -5.46
N CYS A 301 -7.90 -19.82 -6.43
CA CYS A 301 -6.66 -20.58 -6.49
C CYS A 301 -5.78 -20.34 -5.26
N LYS A 302 -5.70 -19.09 -4.77
CA LYS A 302 -4.98 -18.74 -3.53
C LYS A 302 -5.65 -19.37 -2.31
N CYS A 303 -6.97 -19.32 -2.20
CA CYS A 303 -7.72 -19.98 -1.13
C CYS A 303 -7.46 -21.49 -1.12
N LEU A 304 -7.54 -22.15 -2.29
CA LEU A 304 -7.21 -23.57 -2.43
C LEU A 304 -5.75 -23.84 -2.00
N ASN A 305 -4.78 -23.06 -2.47
CA ASN A 305 -3.38 -23.27 -2.10
C ASN A 305 -3.15 -23.11 -0.59
N TYR A 306 -3.80 -22.12 0.04
CA TYR A 306 -3.78 -21.95 1.49
C TYR A 306 -4.33 -23.19 2.20
N LEU A 307 -5.48 -23.71 1.78
CA LEU A 307 -6.08 -24.93 2.35
C LEU A 307 -5.17 -26.15 2.19
N LEU A 308 -4.50 -26.30 1.04
CA LEU A 308 -3.54 -27.38 0.81
C LEU A 308 -2.34 -27.31 1.75
N ASN A 309 -1.86 -26.09 2.08
CA ASN A 309 -0.69 -25.89 2.94
C ASN A 309 -1.03 -25.93 4.44
N SER A 310 -2.22 -25.47 4.84
CA SER A 310 -2.63 -25.34 6.24
C SER A 310 -3.34 -26.57 6.78
N ASN A 311 -4.08 -27.32 5.95
CA ASN A 311 -4.80 -28.50 6.40
C ASN A 311 -3.84 -29.68 6.60
N THR A 312 -3.74 -30.19 7.83
CA THR A 312 -2.84 -31.28 8.21
C THR A 312 -3.06 -32.57 7.43
N LYS A 313 -4.28 -32.80 6.92
CA LYS A 313 -4.60 -33.94 6.08
C LYS A 313 -4.09 -33.79 4.64
N LEU A 314 -3.87 -32.57 4.18
CA LEU A 314 -3.51 -32.26 2.79
C LEU A 314 -2.05 -31.81 2.66
N ASN A 315 -1.45 -31.23 3.69
CA ASN A 315 -0.07 -30.73 3.65
C ASN A 315 1.00 -31.82 3.92
N THR A 316 0.58 -33.04 4.28
CA THR A 316 1.46 -34.20 4.43
C THR A 316 0.90 -35.43 3.72
N PHE A 317 1.77 -36.27 3.15
CA PHE A 317 1.43 -37.56 2.56
C PHE A 317 2.59 -38.55 2.70
N SER A 318 2.37 -39.73 3.30
CA SER A 318 3.39 -40.78 3.46
C SER A 318 4.73 -40.25 4.02
N ASN A 319 4.68 -39.42 5.06
CA ASN A 319 5.83 -38.72 5.68
C ASN A 319 6.55 -37.70 4.80
N HIS A 320 6.02 -37.39 3.61
CA HIS A 320 6.47 -36.27 2.78
C HIS A 320 5.57 -35.06 3.03
N SER A 321 6.20 -33.91 3.24
CA SER A 321 5.57 -32.58 3.34
C SER A 321 6.28 -31.63 2.41
N GLY A 322 5.91 -30.35 2.43
CA GLY A 322 6.75 -29.32 1.83
C GLY A 322 6.80 -29.35 0.31
N SER A 323 7.92 -28.88 -0.24
CA SER A 323 8.14 -28.74 -1.69
C SER A 323 7.86 -30.05 -2.47
N LYS A 324 8.23 -31.21 -1.92
CA LYS A 324 8.07 -32.52 -2.58
C LYS A 324 6.60 -32.88 -2.82
N LEU A 325 5.73 -32.65 -1.83
CA LEU A 325 4.29 -32.91 -1.97
C LEU A 325 3.65 -31.90 -2.93
N PHE A 326 4.06 -30.63 -2.85
CA PHE A 326 3.53 -29.58 -3.69
C PHE A 326 3.97 -29.67 -5.15
N LYS A 327 5.10 -30.30 -5.45
CA LYS A 327 5.45 -30.68 -6.83
C LYS A 327 4.37 -31.56 -7.47
N ALA A 328 3.87 -32.55 -6.74
CA ALA A 328 2.79 -33.39 -7.24
C ALA A 328 1.47 -32.61 -7.39
N TYR A 329 1.15 -31.69 -6.48
CA TYR A 329 -0.05 -30.84 -6.61
C TYR A 329 0.05 -29.85 -7.77
N LYS A 330 1.25 -29.34 -8.05
CA LYS A 330 1.53 -28.47 -9.19
C LYS A 330 1.34 -29.20 -10.52
N ASP A 331 1.80 -30.44 -10.63
CA ASP A 331 1.57 -31.27 -11.83
C ASP A 331 0.07 -31.50 -12.10
N ILE A 332 -0.75 -31.63 -11.04
CA ILE A 332 -2.22 -31.70 -11.19
C ILE A 332 -2.74 -30.39 -11.78
N ALA A 333 -2.31 -29.26 -11.23
CA ALA A 333 -2.73 -27.93 -11.67
C ALA A 333 -2.32 -27.62 -13.12
N GLU A 334 -1.11 -28.04 -13.51
CA GLU A 334 -0.60 -27.93 -14.88
C GLU A 334 -1.43 -28.76 -15.86
N ASN A 335 -1.72 -30.02 -15.51
CA ASN A 335 -2.56 -30.88 -16.36
C ASN A 335 -3.97 -30.29 -16.55
N MET A 336 -4.53 -29.70 -15.48
CA MET A 336 -5.82 -29.01 -15.50
C MET A 336 -5.79 -27.66 -16.23
N ASN A 337 -4.59 -27.13 -16.52
CA ASN A 337 -4.34 -25.80 -17.07
C ASN A 337 -5.00 -24.68 -16.24
N LYS A 338 -4.94 -24.79 -14.91
CA LYS A 338 -5.57 -23.84 -13.97
C LYS A 338 -4.87 -23.88 -12.62
N CYS A 339 -4.67 -22.72 -11.99
CA CYS A 339 -3.97 -22.54 -10.71
C CYS A 339 -2.48 -22.96 -10.69
N ASN A 340 -1.89 -23.37 -11.82
CA ASN A 340 -0.51 -23.89 -11.90
C ASN A 340 0.58 -22.87 -11.53
N LEU A 341 0.27 -21.57 -11.59
CA LEU A 341 1.19 -20.50 -11.15
C LEU A 341 1.03 -20.16 -9.65
N ILE A 342 0.02 -20.71 -8.98
CA ILE A 342 -0.39 -20.36 -7.61
C ILE A 342 -0.25 -21.55 -6.65
N ILE A 343 -0.55 -22.77 -7.10
CA ILE A 343 -0.39 -23.98 -6.28
C ILE A 343 1.11 -24.26 -6.12
N ASP A 344 1.60 -24.02 -4.92
CA ASP A 344 3.00 -24.19 -4.55
C ASP A 344 3.14 -24.25 -3.02
N TYR A 345 4.28 -24.76 -2.55
CA TYR A 345 4.55 -24.83 -1.12
C TYR A 345 4.80 -23.42 -0.55
N ILE A 346 4.11 -23.06 0.52
CA ILE A 346 4.30 -21.77 1.21
C ILE A 346 5.08 -22.07 2.49
N ASN A 347 6.14 -21.29 2.77
CA ASN A 347 6.93 -21.51 3.99
C ASN A 347 6.06 -21.40 5.26
N GLU A 348 6.48 -22.11 6.31
CA GLU A 348 5.70 -22.21 7.55
C GLU A 348 5.44 -20.86 8.23
N THR A 349 6.40 -19.94 8.19
CA THR A 349 6.26 -18.61 8.80
C THR A 349 5.15 -17.81 8.11
N ASP A 350 5.10 -17.87 6.79
CA ASP A 350 4.12 -17.19 5.96
C ASP A 350 2.74 -17.83 6.07
N ILE A 351 2.65 -19.16 6.18
CA ILE A 351 1.39 -19.85 6.47
C ILE A 351 0.81 -19.39 7.81
N LYS A 352 1.62 -19.28 8.87
CA LYS A 352 1.17 -18.76 10.17
C LYS A 352 0.63 -17.34 10.04
N LYS A 353 1.31 -16.47 9.28
CA LYS A 353 0.84 -15.11 9.00
C LYS A 353 -0.51 -15.11 8.27
N ILE A 354 -0.67 -15.92 7.21
CA ILE A 354 -1.93 -16.05 6.47
C ILE A 354 -3.05 -16.55 7.38
N GLU A 355 -2.78 -17.57 8.20
CA GLU A 355 -3.74 -18.14 9.15
C GLU A 355 -4.21 -17.11 10.19
N ILE A 356 -3.31 -16.28 10.71
CA ILE A 356 -3.67 -15.18 11.63
C ILE A 356 -4.64 -14.20 10.95
N LEU A 357 -4.31 -13.74 9.74
CA LEU A 357 -5.18 -12.81 9.00
C LEU A 357 -6.54 -13.43 8.70
N TYR A 358 -6.57 -14.71 8.31
CA TYR A 358 -7.80 -15.46 8.04
C TYR A 358 -8.69 -15.53 9.29
N ASN A 359 -8.10 -15.90 10.43
CA ASN A 359 -8.83 -15.98 11.69
C ASN A 359 -9.35 -14.62 12.17
N LEU A 360 -8.59 -13.54 11.97
CA LEU A 360 -9.04 -12.18 12.26
C LEU A 360 -10.23 -11.76 11.39
N HIS A 361 -10.20 -12.03 10.08
CA HIS A 361 -11.33 -11.79 9.19
C HIS A 361 -12.57 -12.60 9.60
N LYS A 362 -12.41 -13.89 9.93
CA LYS A 362 -13.51 -14.73 10.40
C LYS A 362 -14.11 -14.23 11.72
N ALA A 363 -13.29 -13.76 12.65
CA ALA A 363 -13.75 -13.15 13.89
C ALA A 363 -14.49 -11.82 13.65
N MET A 364 -14.01 -11.01 12.70
CA MET A 364 -14.65 -9.77 12.26
C MET A 364 -16.02 -10.03 11.64
N ASP A 365 -16.13 -11.01 10.72
CA ASP A 365 -17.40 -11.41 10.11
C ASP A 365 -18.39 -11.93 11.14
N LYS A 366 -17.93 -12.74 12.10
CA LYS A 366 -18.74 -13.24 13.21
C LYS A 366 -19.28 -12.11 14.08
N LEU A 367 -18.43 -11.13 14.42
CA LEU A 367 -18.84 -9.95 15.16
C LEU A 367 -19.89 -9.15 14.38
N ASP A 368 -19.64 -8.89 13.10
CA ASP A 368 -20.56 -8.17 12.22
C ASP A 368 -21.92 -8.84 12.13
N ASN A 369 -21.95 -10.17 12.03
CA ASN A 369 -23.19 -10.93 12.00
C ASN A 369 -23.93 -10.79 13.34
N SER A 370 -23.24 -10.91 14.47
CA SER A 370 -23.88 -10.73 15.79
C SER A 370 -24.43 -9.31 16.00
N ILE A 371 -23.75 -8.29 15.48
CA ILE A 371 -24.24 -6.91 15.50
C ILE A 371 -25.49 -6.76 14.63
N LYS A 372 -25.47 -7.30 13.41
CA LYS A 372 -26.60 -7.22 12.47
C LYS A 372 -27.84 -7.92 13.01
N SER A 373 -27.68 -9.04 13.70
CA SER A 373 -28.79 -9.82 14.27
C SER A 373 -29.21 -9.38 15.68
N ASP A 374 -28.58 -8.35 16.25
CA ASP A 374 -28.73 -7.95 17.66
C ASP A 374 -28.67 -9.13 18.64
N ASP A 375 -27.64 -9.97 18.43
CA ASP A 375 -27.40 -11.20 19.16
C ASP A 375 -26.73 -10.93 20.53
N GLY A 376 -27.08 -11.69 21.57
CA GLY A 376 -26.47 -11.60 22.90
C GLY A 376 -24.95 -11.83 22.94
N ASN A 377 -24.37 -12.41 21.89
CA ASN A 377 -22.94 -12.71 21.76
C ASN A 377 -22.09 -11.55 21.19
N ILE A 378 -22.65 -10.36 20.95
CA ILE A 378 -21.87 -9.20 20.47
C ILE A 378 -20.63 -8.96 21.33
N TYR A 379 -20.79 -9.00 22.66
CA TYR A 379 -19.70 -8.77 23.60
C TYR A 379 -18.62 -9.86 23.51
N SER A 380 -19.01 -11.14 23.52
CA SER A 380 -18.06 -12.25 23.47
C SER A 380 -17.33 -12.34 22.14
N ASN A 381 -18.01 -12.05 21.02
CA ASN A 381 -17.39 -11.97 19.71
C ASN A 381 -16.43 -10.79 19.59
N ALA A 382 -16.78 -9.63 20.16
CA ALA A 382 -15.89 -8.46 20.20
C ALA A 382 -14.64 -8.73 21.05
N GLN A 383 -14.80 -9.41 22.18
CA GLN A 383 -13.67 -9.83 23.01
C GLN A 383 -12.76 -10.81 22.27
N ALA A 384 -13.32 -11.84 21.62
CA ALA A 384 -12.54 -12.81 20.85
C ALA A 384 -11.76 -12.15 19.70
N PHE A 385 -12.38 -11.23 18.97
CA PHE A 385 -11.68 -10.43 17.95
C PHE A 385 -10.55 -9.60 18.56
N ALA A 386 -10.81 -8.91 19.67
CA ALA A 386 -9.84 -8.05 20.33
C ALA A 386 -8.64 -8.82 20.89
N GLU A 387 -8.85 -10.02 21.42
CA GLU A 387 -7.77 -10.90 21.90
C GLU A 387 -6.89 -11.38 20.75
N LEU A 388 -7.50 -11.81 19.63
CA LEU A 388 -6.75 -12.17 18.42
C LEU A 388 -5.96 -10.97 17.87
N TYR A 389 -6.56 -9.78 17.84
CA TYR A 389 -5.90 -8.58 17.33
C TYR A 389 -4.67 -8.22 18.19
N ARG A 390 -4.85 -8.08 19.51
CA ARG A 390 -3.75 -7.69 20.42
C ARG A 390 -2.61 -8.69 20.40
N LYS A 391 -2.90 -9.99 20.34
CA LYS A 391 -1.89 -11.03 20.34
C LYS A 391 -0.92 -10.93 19.15
N ASN A 392 -1.40 -10.42 18.00
CA ASN A 392 -0.65 -10.49 16.74
C ASN A 392 -0.24 -9.12 16.18
N ILE A 393 -0.74 -8.00 16.73
CA ILE A 393 -0.36 -6.65 16.28
C ILE A 393 1.04 -6.23 16.76
N ASP A 394 1.53 -6.78 17.88
CA ASP A 394 2.82 -6.41 18.47
C ASP A 394 4.02 -6.71 17.53
N ASP A 395 3.85 -7.65 16.60
CA ASP A 395 4.82 -7.97 15.54
C ASP A 395 4.90 -6.88 14.45
N CYS A 396 3.97 -5.92 14.46
CA CYS A 396 3.88 -4.82 13.53
C CYS A 396 4.32 -3.50 14.18
N SER A 397 5.62 -3.18 14.08
CA SER A 397 6.10 -1.85 14.48
C SER A 397 5.49 -0.74 13.63
N THR A 398 5.37 0.47 14.17
CA THR A 398 4.78 1.65 13.50
C THR A 398 5.49 2.09 12.21
N HIS A 399 6.69 1.54 11.96
CA HIS A 399 7.49 1.78 10.75
C HIS A 399 7.58 0.54 9.84
N ASN A 400 6.97 -0.58 10.23
CA ASN A 400 6.98 -1.80 9.44
C ASN A 400 6.04 -1.65 8.23
N THR A 401 6.61 -1.74 7.03
CA THR A 401 5.88 -1.69 5.76
C THR A 401 5.64 -3.08 5.16
N ASP A 402 5.95 -4.15 5.91
CA ASP A 402 5.67 -5.54 5.54
C ASP A 402 4.20 -5.69 5.12
N ALA A 403 3.97 -6.42 4.03
CA ALA A 403 2.65 -6.66 3.46
C ALA A 403 1.68 -7.26 4.50
N TYR A 404 2.20 -8.07 5.44
CA TYR A 404 1.43 -8.63 6.55
C TYR A 404 0.85 -7.54 7.46
N CYS A 405 1.69 -6.59 7.89
CA CYS A 405 1.29 -5.49 8.77
C CYS A 405 0.38 -4.48 8.07
N ASN A 406 0.46 -4.37 6.74
CA ASN A 406 -0.48 -3.55 6.00
C ASN A 406 -1.92 -4.06 6.07
N GLU A 407 -2.14 -5.37 6.20
CA GLU A 407 -3.51 -5.89 6.37
C GLU A 407 -4.08 -5.56 7.76
N PHE A 408 -3.24 -5.37 8.78
CA PHE A 408 -3.73 -4.92 10.10
C PHE A 408 -4.40 -3.54 10.07
N LYS A 409 -4.02 -2.68 9.12
CA LYS A 409 -4.68 -1.39 8.88
C LYS A 409 -6.16 -1.54 8.48
N VAL A 410 -6.55 -2.66 7.88
CA VAL A 410 -7.95 -2.99 7.57
C VAL A 410 -8.73 -3.19 8.87
N PHE A 411 -8.15 -3.91 9.83
CA PHE A 411 -8.74 -4.16 11.15
C PHE A 411 -8.73 -2.90 12.03
N GLU A 412 -7.69 -2.08 11.98
CA GLU A 412 -7.67 -0.75 12.65
C GLU A 412 -8.80 0.13 12.15
N ARG A 413 -8.98 0.20 10.83
CA ARG A 413 -10.07 0.95 10.21
C ARG A 413 -11.42 0.39 10.66
N TYR A 414 -11.58 -0.93 10.68
CA TYR A 414 -12.79 -1.57 11.19
C TYR A 414 -13.11 -1.12 12.62
N CYS A 415 -12.12 -1.18 13.52
CA CYS A 415 -12.27 -0.72 14.91
C CYS A 415 -12.68 0.76 14.96
N TYR A 416 -12.00 1.62 14.19
CA TYR A 416 -12.31 3.05 14.12
C TYR A 416 -13.75 3.30 13.66
N GLU A 417 -14.19 2.69 12.56
CA GLU A 417 -15.54 2.87 12.02
C GLU A 417 -16.63 2.37 12.98
N ARG A 418 -16.37 1.29 13.73
CA ARG A 418 -17.27 0.72 14.73
C ARG A 418 -17.34 1.50 16.05
N THR A 419 -16.46 2.49 16.25
CA THR A 419 -16.46 3.35 17.45
C THR A 419 -17.07 4.72 17.21
N LYS A 420 -17.45 5.02 15.96
CA LYS A 420 -18.14 6.27 15.63
C LYS A 420 -19.53 6.32 16.29
N PRO A 421 -20.01 7.50 16.70
CA PRO A 421 -21.30 7.65 17.36
C PRO A 421 -22.47 7.05 16.55
N GLU A 422 -22.43 7.13 15.22
CA GLU A 422 -23.50 6.62 14.36
C GLU A 422 -23.55 5.08 14.30
N ASN A 423 -22.45 4.41 14.64
CA ASN A 423 -22.29 2.95 14.57
C ASN A 423 -22.07 2.31 15.95
N TYR A 424 -22.37 3.05 17.02
CA TYR A 424 -22.03 2.61 18.38
C TYR A 424 -22.85 1.38 18.80
N THR A 425 -22.16 0.39 19.36
CA THR A 425 -22.74 -0.87 19.84
C THR A 425 -22.08 -1.30 21.14
N LYS A 426 -22.56 -2.40 21.74
CA LYS A 426 -21.91 -3.03 22.91
C LYS A 426 -20.45 -3.46 22.62
N ALA A 427 -20.08 -3.65 21.35
CA ALA A 427 -18.71 -3.96 20.95
C ALA A 427 -17.79 -2.72 20.95
N SER A 428 -18.34 -1.52 20.80
CA SER A 428 -17.57 -0.29 20.57
C SER A 428 -16.63 0.04 21.73
N ASP A 429 -17.02 -0.24 22.98
CA ASP A 429 -16.14 -0.03 24.14
C ASP A 429 -14.88 -0.88 24.07
N ILE A 430 -15.01 -2.16 23.66
CA ILE A 430 -13.86 -3.06 23.48
C ILE A 430 -13.01 -2.59 22.30
N LEU A 431 -13.62 -2.33 21.15
CA LEU A 431 -12.90 -1.96 19.93
C LEU A 431 -12.15 -0.62 20.08
N LYS A 432 -12.69 0.32 20.86
CA LYS A 432 -12.03 1.60 21.16
C LYS A 432 -10.69 1.41 21.86
N THR A 433 -10.53 0.35 22.66
CA THR A 433 -9.26 0.05 23.33
C THR A 433 -8.17 -0.46 22.38
N LEU A 434 -8.53 -0.84 21.14
CA LEU A 434 -7.59 -1.34 20.14
C LEU A 434 -7.02 -0.24 19.25
N ILE A 435 -7.60 0.96 19.29
CA ILE A 435 -7.14 2.09 18.47
C ILE A 435 -5.89 2.69 19.13
N PRO A 436 -4.75 2.76 18.43
CA PRO A 436 -3.55 3.41 18.94
C PRO A 436 -3.85 4.86 19.36
N GLN A 437 -3.51 5.23 20.59
CA GLN A 437 -3.64 6.61 21.05
C GLN A 437 -2.44 7.43 20.54
N ASP A 438 -2.48 7.87 19.29
CA ASP A 438 -1.40 8.66 18.66
C ASP A 438 -1.24 10.11 19.22
N GLY A 439 -1.82 10.42 20.38
CA GLY A 439 -1.87 11.79 20.91
C GLY A 439 -1.04 12.05 22.18
N THR A 440 -0.75 11.06 23.00
CA THR A 440 -0.19 11.30 24.34
C THR A 440 1.32 11.51 24.35
N SER A 441 2.09 10.79 23.52
CA SER A 441 3.55 10.94 23.45
C SER A 441 4.00 12.32 22.92
N SER A 442 3.31 12.88 21.92
CA SER A 442 3.69 14.17 21.32
C SER A 442 3.39 15.36 22.24
N ILE A 443 2.26 15.33 22.96
CA ILE A 443 1.88 16.40 23.90
C ILE A 443 2.81 16.39 25.11
N ILE A 444 3.12 15.23 25.67
CA ILE A 444 3.99 15.11 26.85
C ILE A 444 5.42 15.54 26.51
N ALA A 445 5.96 15.11 25.36
CA ALA A 445 7.28 15.54 24.89
C ALA A 445 7.35 17.06 24.65
N SER A 446 6.30 17.64 24.06
CA SER A 446 6.22 19.10 23.84
C SER A 446 6.19 19.88 25.17
N CYS A 447 5.44 19.40 26.17
CA CYS A 447 5.40 20.02 27.49
C CYS A 447 6.76 19.93 28.22
N ILE A 448 7.45 18.80 28.14
CA ILE A 448 8.77 18.61 28.75
C ILE A 448 9.82 19.52 28.09
N MET A 449 9.77 19.66 26.76
CA MET A 449 10.68 20.56 26.02
C MET A 449 10.44 22.03 26.39
N ILE A 450 9.18 22.46 26.53
CA ILE A 450 8.84 23.84 26.95
C ILE A 450 9.31 24.10 28.40
N LEU A 451 9.08 23.16 29.32
CA LEU A 451 9.51 23.27 30.71
C LEU A 451 11.05 23.24 30.84
N GLY A 452 11.73 22.40 30.06
CA GLY A 452 13.19 22.35 30.02
C GLY A 452 13.80 23.64 29.46
N THR A 453 13.23 24.18 28.37
CA THR A 453 13.71 25.41 27.75
C THR A 453 13.53 26.62 28.67
N THR A 454 12.38 26.73 29.35
CA THR A 454 12.13 27.79 30.32
C THR A 454 13.06 27.70 31.55
N PHE A 455 13.35 26.49 32.02
CA PHE A 455 14.31 26.25 33.09
C PHE A 455 15.75 26.64 32.71
N ILE A 456 16.19 26.27 31.50
CA ILE A 456 17.52 26.65 30.96
C ILE A 456 17.62 28.17 30.79
N LEU A 457 16.59 28.83 30.24
CA LEU A 457 16.54 30.29 30.11
C LEU A 457 16.60 30.99 31.48
N TYR A 458 15.93 30.44 32.49
CA TYR A 458 16.00 30.96 33.86
C TYR A 458 17.41 30.84 34.46
N ILE A 459 18.08 29.70 34.27
CA ILE A 459 19.47 29.51 34.72
C ILE A 459 20.39 30.49 33.99
N LEU A 460 20.26 30.63 32.66
CA LEU A 460 21.08 31.55 31.88
C LEU A 460 20.86 33.01 32.30
N TYR A 461 19.61 33.41 32.57
CA TYR A 461 19.28 34.73 33.07
C TYR A 461 19.89 35.00 34.46
N LYS A 462 19.88 34.02 35.37
CA LYS A 462 20.33 34.19 36.76
C LYS A 462 21.85 34.06 36.95
N PHE A 463 22.50 33.20 36.18
CA PHE A 463 23.90 32.80 36.40
C PHE A 463 24.87 33.21 35.28
N THR A 464 24.40 33.86 34.21
CA THR A 464 25.24 34.38 33.12
C THR A 464 25.22 35.92 33.13
N PRO A 465 26.27 36.62 32.66
CA PRO A 465 26.27 38.10 32.56
C PRO A 465 25.13 38.69 31.70
N LEU A 466 24.42 37.84 30.94
CA LEU A 466 23.23 38.17 30.15
C LEU A 466 22.10 38.79 30.98
N GLY A 467 21.88 38.39 32.23
CA GLY A 467 20.84 38.97 33.09
C GLY A 467 21.09 40.43 33.43
N HIS A 468 22.36 40.78 33.73
CA HIS A 468 22.75 42.16 34.01
C HIS A 468 22.65 43.04 32.75
N TRP A 469 23.04 42.48 31.59
CA TRP A 469 22.89 43.15 30.28
C TRP A 469 21.43 43.38 29.88
N ALA A 470 20.55 42.38 30.06
CA ALA A 470 19.13 42.49 29.76
C ALA A 470 18.44 43.55 30.65
N ASN A 471 18.74 43.57 31.96
CA ASN A 471 18.23 44.58 32.87
C ASN A 471 18.73 45.99 32.51
N ALA A 472 19.99 46.14 32.08
CA ALA A 472 20.52 47.41 31.62
C ALA A 472 19.81 47.93 30.34
N GLN A 473 19.44 47.03 29.42
CA GLN A 473 18.68 47.39 28.21
C GLN A 473 17.23 47.77 28.52
N ILE A 474 16.57 47.04 29.44
CA ILE A 474 15.21 47.37 29.89
C ILE A 474 15.19 48.73 30.60
N GLN A 475 16.18 49.01 31.46
CA GLN A 475 16.32 50.32 32.10
C GLN A 475 16.60 51.44 31.10
N LYS A 476 17.40 51.20 30.06
CA LYS A 476 17.61 52.16 28.96
C LYS A 476 16.32 52.45 28.21
N LYS A 477 15.52 51.43 27.87
CA LYS A 477 14.21 51.63 27.22
C LYS A 477 13.19 52.32 28.12
N LYS A 478 13.17 51.99 29.42
CA LYS A 478 12.27 52.64 30.40
C LYS A 478 12.63 54.10 30.64
N LYS A 479 13.94 54.45 30.65
CA LYS A 479 14.39 55.85 30.63
C LYS A 479 13.96 56.56 29.35
N MET A 480 14.04 55.92 28.19
CA MET A 480 13.62 56.50 26.92
C MET A 480 12.11 56.79 26.85
N LEU A 481 11.29 55.95 27.48
CA LEU A 481 9.83 56.14 27.56
C LEU A 481 9.43 57.34 28.45
N ASN A 482 10.22 57.63 29.49
CA ASN A 482 9.99 58.78 30.38
C ASN A 482 10.35 60.15 29.76
N TYR A 483 10.94 60.18 28.56
CA TYR A 483 11.23 61.41 27.81
C TYR A 483 10.22 61.69 26.68
N LEU A 484 9.21 60.84 26.50
CA LEU A 484 8.09 61.13 25.61
C LEU A 484 7.06 61.97 26.39
N PRO A 485 6.67 63.16 25.89
CA PRO A 485 5.64 63.97 26.53
C PRO A 485 4.35 63.16 26.60
N GLU A 486 3.74 63.11 27.78
CA GLU A 486 2.45 62.49 28.05
C GLU A 486 1.37 63.22 27.25
N SER A 487 1.12 62.77 26.01
CA SER A 487 -0.05 63.20 25.26
C SER A 487 -1.26 62.46 25.83
N GLU A 488 -1.88 63.03 26.85
CA GLU A 488 -3.21 62.62 27.31
C GLU A 488 -4.18 62.64 26.12
N THR A 489 -4.59 61.45 25.70
CA THR A 489 -5.67 61.28 24.73
C THR A 489 -6.98 61.73 25.36
N GLN A 490 -7.39 62.97 25.12
CA GLN A 490 -8.77 63.40 25.38
C GLN A 490 -9.71 62.79 24.34
N LEU A 491 -10.38 61.71 24.74
CA LEU A 491 -11.51 61.12 24.06
C LEU A 491 -12.68 62.14 24.06
N HIS A 492 -12.90 62.82 22.93
CA HIS A 492 -14.02 63.74 22.75
C HIS A 492 -15.34 62.95 22.74
N ASN A 493 -16.02 62.92 23.88
CA ASN A 493 -17.42 62.51 23.95
C ASN A 493 -18.30 63.71 23.60
N HIS A 494 -19.00 63.61 22.47
CA HIS A 494 -20.13 64.46 22.14
C HIS A 494 -21.22 64.31 23.20
N ARG A 495 -21.51 65.38 23.94
CA ARG A 495 -22.80 65.53 24.62
C ARG A 495 -23.20 66.99 24.74
N HIS A 496 -24.22 67.32 23.96
CA HIS A 496 -25.21 68.39 24.09
C HIS A 496 -24.86 69.63 24.91
N GLU A 497 -24.89 70.77 24.22
CA GLU A 497 -25.08 72.11 24.77
C GLU A 497 -26.17 72.13 25.84
N ILE A 498 -25.78 72.52 27.05
CA ILE A 498 -26.69 73.13 28.01
C ILE A 498 -26.15 74.54 28.23
N LEU A 499 -26.83 75.50 27.59
CA LEU A 499 -26.71 76.92 27.88
C LEU A 499 -27.05 77.14 29.36
N ASN A 500 -26.11 77.69 30.12
CA ASN A 500 -26.47 78.51 31.27
C ASN A 500 -25.53 79.70 31.38
N ILE A 501 -26.16 80.84 31.09
CA ILE A 501 -25.73 82.21 31.33
C ILE A 501 -25.40 82.35 32.81
N ASP A 502 -24.19 82.77 33.15
CA ASP A 502 -24.06 83.85 34.13
C ASP A 502 -22.79 84.68 34.00
N ASN A 503 -22.98 85.95 34.33
CA ASN A 503 -22.13 87.11 34.18
C ASN A 503 -20.67 86.96 34.66
N SER A 504 -19.70 87.50 33.92
CA SER A 504 -19.08 88.79 34.30
C SER A 504 -17.84 89.21 33.47
N LYS A 505 -17.91 90.48 33.05
CA LYS A 505 -16.84 91.49 32.89
C LYS A 505 -15.67 91.23 31.93
N PHE A 506 -15.86 91.75 30.73
CA PHE A 506 -14.83 92.35 29.88
C PHE A 506 -13.79 93.17 30.66
N ASN A 507 -12.52 93.02 30.29
CA ASN A 507 -11.53 94.10 30.33
C ASN A 507 -10.51 93.89 29.21
N ILE A 508 -10.71 94.64 28.13
CA ILE A 508 -9.74 94.86 27.06
C ILE A 508 -8.74 95.91 27.55
N LYS A 509 -7.44 95.72 27.29
CA LYS A 509 -6.52 96.85 27.11
C LYS A 509 -5.46 96.54 26.05
N TYR A 510 -5.54 97.28 24.96
CA TYR A 510 -4.53 97.43 23.92
C TYR A 510 -3.36 98.27 24.44
N HIS A 511 -2.14 97.97 23.97
CA HIS A 511 -1.14 98.99 23.68
C HIS A 511 -0.32 98.57 22.44
N SER A 512 -0.45 99.36 21.39
CA SER A 512 0.41 99.38 20.21
C SER A 512 1.55 100.37 20.43
N THR A 513 2.78 100.00 20.10
CA THR A 513 3.65 100.78 19.19
C THR A 513 4.67 99.85 18.58
#